data_AF-A0A3N5XSL8-F1
#
_entry.id   AF-A0A3N5XSL8-F1
#
_cell.length_a   1.000
_cell.length_b   1.000
_cell.length_c   1.000
_cell.angle_alpha   90.00
_cell.angle_beta   90.00
_cell.angle_gamma   90.00
#
_symmetry.space_group_name_H-M   'P 1'
#
loop_
_entity.id
_entity.type
_entity.pdbx_description
1 polymer ?
#
loop_
_entity_poly.entity_id
_entity_poly.type
_entity_poly.pdbx_seq_one_letter_code
_entity_poly.pdbx_strand_id
1 'polypeptide(L)'
;KECLAQREHNEETARAVERAEELAVAGTPADKAIRQLGEGWVAEEALAISLYCALTAGDFRHGVVLAVNHDGDSHSTGAITGNILGTIHGVEGIPPCWLEELELREVITELATDLFECRTWDIGEHGQDEKLSAKVWKKHPGW
;
A
#
# COMPACT_ATOMS: atom_id res chain seq x y z
N LYS A 1 1.44 11.66 -12.32
CA LYS A 1 0.44 12.48 -13.03
C LYS A 1 0.42 12.22 -14.53
N GLU A 2 1.57 12.24 -15.23
CA GLU A 2 1.62 12.02 -16.69
C GLU A 2 1.01 10.67 -17.14
N CYS A 3 1.15 9.61 -16.34
CA CYS A 3 0.56 8.30 -16.65
C CYS A 3 -0.97 8.27 -16.56
N LEU A 4 -1.59 9.11 -15.71
CA LEU A 4 -3.05 9.18 -15.56
C LEU A 4 -3.67 9.99 -16.70
N ALA A 5 -2.99 11.07 -17.13
CA ALA A 5 -3.44 11.93 -18.23
C ALA A 5 -3.61 11.20 -19.57
N GLN A 6 -3.02 10.01 -19.72
CA GLN A 6 -3.11 9.17 -20.92
C GLN A 6 -4.26 8.16 -20.88
N ARG A 7 -5.07 8.13 -19.82
CA ARG A 7 -6.20 7.18 -19.64
C ARG A 7 -7.52 7.89 -19.89
N GLU A 8 -8.46 7.21 -20.54
CA GLU A 8 -9.84 7.71 -20.66
C GLU A 8 -10.49 7.78 -19.27
N HIS A 9 -11.37 8.76 -19.04
CA HIS A 9 -12.14 8.93 -17.81
C HIS A 9 -11.29 9.09 -16.53
N ASN A 10 -10.13 9.74 -16.62
CA ASN A 10 -9.21 9.90 -15.48
C ASN A 10 -9.52 11.12 -14.57
N GLU A 11 -10.48 11.96 -14.96
CA GLU A 11 -10.62 13.32 -14.42
C GLU A 11 -10.90 13.33 -12.91
N GLU A 12 -11.71 12.40 -12.42
CA GLU A 12 -12.06 12.28 -11.01
C GLU A 12 -10.85 11.88 -10.17
N THR A 13 -10.14 10.83 -10.58
CA THR A 13 -8.90 10.39 -9.93
C THR A 13 -7.81 11.46 -9.99
N ALA A 14 -7.62 12.13 -11.13
CA ALA A 14 -6.62 13.18 -11.28
C ALA A 14 -6.89 14.34 -10.31
N ARG A 15 -8.14 14.80 -10.22
CA ARG A 15 -8.56 15.85 -9.27
C ARG A 15 -8.36 15.43 -7.82
N ALA A 16 -8.69 14.18 -7.48
CA ALA A 16 -8.52 13.67 -6.12
C ALA A 16 -7.03 13.66 -5.71
N VAL A 17 -6.15 13.22 -6.61
CA VAL A 17 -4.69 13.24 -6.39
C VAL A 17 -4.16 14.67 -6.25
N GLU A 18 -4.58 15.59 -7.13
CA GLU A 18 -4.20 17.01 -7.04
C GLU A 18 -4.64 17.63 -5.71
N ARG A 19 -5.87 17.33 -5.28
CA ARG A 19 -6.40 17.83 -4.02
C ARG A 19 -5.63 17.31 -2.81
N ALA A 20 -5.22 16.03 -2.83
CA ALA A 20 -4.39 15.45 -1.77
C ALA A 20 -3.05 16.17 -1.64
N GLU A 21 -2.37 16.44 -2.76
CA GLU A 21 -1.11 17.16 -2.78
C GLU A 21 -1.26 18.61 -2.28
N GLU A 22 -2.30 19.32 -2.72
CA GLU A 22 -2.60 20.68 -2.24
C GLU A 22 -2.81 20.72 -0.73
N LEU A 23 -3.60 19.79 -0.20
CA LEU A 23 -3.89 19.72 1.24
C LEU A 23 -2.64 19.35 2.06
N ALA A 24 -1.75 18.52 1.51
CA ALA A 24 -0.50 18.14 2.16
C ALA A 24 0.43 19.34 2.40
N VAL A 25 0.42 20.34 1.51
CA VAL A 25 1.25 21.54 1.64
C VAL A 25 0.54 22.72 2.33
N ALA A 26 -0.80 22.69 2.40
CA ALA A 26 -1.61 23.80 2.92
C ALA A 26 -1.53 23.99 4.45
N GLY A 27 -0.93 23.05 5.20
CA GLY A 27 -0.89 23.08 6.67
C GLY A 27 -2.26 22.93 7.33
N THR A 28 -3.24 22.38 6.61
CA THR A 28 -4.58 22.11 7.14
C THR A 28 -4.50 20.95 8.16
N PRO A 29 -5.18 21.05 9.33
CA PRO A 29 -5.27 19.93 10.27
C PRO A 29 -5.78 18.65 9.59
N ALA A 30 -5.18 17.51 9.92
CA ALA A 30 -5.40 16.26 9.19
C ALA A 30 -6.87 15.80 9.17
N ASP A 31 -7.60 15.97 10.27
CA ASP A 31 -9.03 15.66 10.36
C ASP A 31 -9.85 16.46 9.35
N LYS A 32 -9.50 17.73 9.14
CA LYS A 32 -10.18 18.62 8.17
C LYS A 32 -9.74 18.36 6.74
N ALA A 33 -8.48 17.98 6.54
CA ALA A 33 -7.97 17.64 5.22
C ALA A 33 -8.61 16.34 4.72
N ILE A 34 -8.60 15.29 5.54
CA ILE A 34 -9.18 13.97 5.20
C ILE A 34 -10.68 14.11 4.90
N ARG A 35 -11.45 14.83 5.72
CA ARG A 35 -12.88 15.09 5.45
C ARG A 35 -13.16 15.79 4.11
N GLN A 36 -12.20 16.56 3.59
CA GLN A 36 -12.34 17.20 2.27
C GLN A 36 -11.97 16.27 1.11
N LEU A 37 -11.19 15.22 1.37
CA LEU A 37 -10.81 14.21 0.40
C LEU A 37 -11.87 13.11 0.25
N GLY A 38 -12.82 13.03 1.19
CA GLY A 38 -13.94 12.11 1.15
C GLY A 38 -13.94 11.18 2.36
N GLU A 39 -14.60 10.04 2.20
CA GLU A 39 -14.69 9.01 3.23
C GLU A 39 -14.01 7.71 2.81
N GLY A 40 -13.51 7.61 1.57
CA GLY A 40 -12.76 6.45 1.08
C GLY A 40 -13.63 5.36 0.46
N TRP A 41 -14.93 5.61 0.26
CA TRP A 41 -15.88 4.62 -0.26
C TRP A 41 -15.67 4.29 -1.74
N VAL A 42 -14.97 5.16 -2.45
CA VAL A 42 -14.60 5.00 -3.87
C VAL A 42 -13.10 5.08 -4.04
N ALA A 43 -12.59 4.51 -5.13
CA ALA A 43 -11.17 4.26 -5.32
C ALA A 43 -10.33 5.56 -5.30
N GLU A 44 -10.82 6.62 -5.92
CA GLU A 44 -10.18 7.93 -5.99
C GLU A 44 -10.10 8.62 -4.64
N GLU A 45 -11.12 8.49 -3.78
CA GLU A 45 -11.09 9.00 -2.40
C GLU A 45 -10.08 8.22 -1.56
N ALA A 46 -10.14 6.89 -1.61
CA ALA A 46 -9.23 6.03 -0.85
C ALA A 46 -7.77 6.31 -1.23
N LEU A 47 -7.49 6.46 -2.53
CA LEU A 47 -6.17 6.84 -3.04
C LEU A 47 -5.75 8.23 -2.56
N ALA A 48 -6.64 9.23 -2.65
CA ALA A 48 -6.32 10.60 -2.27
C ALA A 48 -6.04 10.75 -0.78
N ILE A 49 -6.86 10.14 0.09
CA ILE A 49 -6.63 10.09 1.54
C ILE A 49 -5.27 9.44 1.82
N SER A 50 -4.98 8.31 1.18
CA SER A 50 -3.73 7.58 1.41
C SER A 50 -2.50 8.37 0.96
N LEU A 51 -2.57 9.05 -0.18
CA LEU A 51 -1.51 9.93 -0.66
C LEU A 51 -1.29 11.11 0.29
N TYR A 52 -2.37 11.75 0.76
CA TYR A 52 -2.27 12.83 1.74
C TYR A 52 -1.57 12.35 3.03
N CYS A 53 -2.00 11.21 3.57
CA CYS A 53 -1.40 10.64 4.78
C CYS A 53 0.07 10.28 4.57
N ALA A 54 0.43 9.68 3.43
CA ALA A 54 1.82 9.35 3.12
C ALA A 54 2.71 10.59 2.91
N LEU A 55 2.19 11.63 2.25
CA LEU A 55 2.93 12.88 2.00
C LEU A 55 3.16 13.72 3.27
N THR A 56 2.27 13.59 4.27
CA THR A 56 2.34 14.33 5.53
C THR A 56 2.93 13.51 6.68
N ALA A 57 3.18 12.21 6.46
CA ALA A 57 3.75 11.31 7.45
C ALA A 57 5.15 11.76 7.88
N GLY A 58 5.43 11.63 9.19
CA GLY A 58 6.78 11.82 9.73
C GLY A 58 7.57 10.50 9.76
N ASP A 59 6.85 9.39 9.90
CA ASP A 59 7.32 8.02 9.87
C ASP A 59 6.15 7.09 9.51
N PHE A 60 6.43 5.79 9.37
CA PHE A 60 5.43 4.76 9.04
C PHE A 60 4.24 4.77 10.00
N ARG A 61 4.51 4.85 11.31
CA ARG A 61 3.47 4.82 12.35
C ARG A 61 2.57 6.04 12.23
N HIS A 62 3.16 7.23 12.10
CA HIS A 62 2.42 8.48 11.99
C HIS A 62 1.48 8.43 10.79
N GLY A 63 1.97 8.04 9.61
CA GLY A 63 1.16 8.00 8.40
C GLY A 63 0.02 6.98 8.46
N VAL A 64 0.27 5.76 8.93
CA VAL A 64 -0.79 4.74 9.08
C VAL A 64 -1.82 5.17 10.12
N VAL A 65 -1.41 5.73 11.26
CA VAL A 65 -2.32 6.26 12.29
C VAL A 65 -3.19 7.38 11.72
N LEU A 66 -2.65 8.29 10.91
CA LEU A 66 -3.44 9.32 10.24
C LEU A 66 -4.49 8.70 9.31
N ALA A 67 -4.10 7.72 8.50
CA ALA A 67 -4.97 7.10 7.50
C ALA A 67 -6.13 6.32 8.11
N VAL A 68 -5.96 5.70 9.29
CA VAL A 68 -7.03 4.89 9.91
C VAL A 68 -7.94 5.68 10.84
N ASN A 69 -7.60 6.93 11.20
CA ASN A 69 -8.36 7.75 12.15
C ASN A 69 -9.41 8.65 11.45
N HIS A 70 -10.30 8.03 10.69
CA HIS A 70 -11.52 8.66 10.17
C HIS A 70 -12.70 7.68 10.15
N ASP A 71 -13.92 8.20 10.09
CA ASP A 71 -15.16 7.43 10.23
C ASP A 71 -15.60 6.66 8.96
N GLY A 72 -14.81 6.73 7.89
CA GLY A 72 -15.11 6.16 6.57
C GLY A 72 -14.50 4.78 6.36
N ASP A 73 -14.15 4.46 5.11
CA ASP A 73 -13.39 3.26 4.73
C ASP A 73 -11.91 3.38 5.15
N SER A 74 -11.68 3.37 6.46
CA SER A 74 -10.35 3.53 7.06
C SER A 74 -9.45 2.31 6.91
N HIS A 75 -10.02 1.14 6.60
CA HIS A 75 -9.24 -0.08 6.40
C HIS A 75 -8.55 -0.06 5.03
N SER A 76 -9.25 0.37 3.97
CA SER A 76 -8.66 0.52 2.64
C SER A 76 -7.59 1.62 2.62
N THR A 77 -7.86 2.78 3.24
CA THR A 77 -6.89 3.89 3.30
C THR A 77 -5.66 3.51 4.13
N GLY A 78 -5.85 2.80 5.25
CA GLY A 78 -4.76 2.25 6.05
C GLY A 78 -3.88 1.27 5.27
N ALA A 79 -4.49 0.36 4.52
CA ALA A 79 -3.77 -0.63 3.71
C ALA A 79 -2.95 0.02 2.58
N ILE A 80 -3.55 0.94 1.82
CA ILE A 80 -2.85 1.64 0.73
C ILE A 80 -1.73 2.52 1.29
N THR A 81 -1.99 3.27 2.37
CA THR A 81 -0.97 4.08 3.05
C THR A 81 0.19 3.23 3.56
N GLY A 82 -0.10 2.09 4.19
CA GLY A 82 0.89 1.13 4.66
C GLY A 82 1.76 0.57 3.53
N ASN A 83 1.19 0.26 2.37
CA ASN A 83 1.97 -0.18 1.20
C ASN A 83 2.93 0.91 0.70
N ILE A 84 2.47 2.15 0.62
CA ILE A 84 3.30 3.29 0.18
C ILE A 84 4.43 3.53 1.18
N LEU A 85 4.12 3.65 2.47
CA LEU A 85 5.11 3.92 3.51
C LEU A 85 6.05 2.73 3.74
N GLY A 86 5.57 1.50 3.59
CA GLY A 86 6.40 0.29 3.64
C GLY A 86 7.43 0.25 2.52
N THR A 87 7.08 0.74 1.32
CA THR A 87 8.02 0.89 0.21
C THR A 87 9.10 1.94 0.51
N ILE A 88 8.73 3.03 1.20
CA ILE A 88 9.64 4.14 1.53
C ILE A 88 10.59 3.78 2.68
N HIS A 89 10.05 3.20 3.75
CA HIS A 89 10.78 2.97 5.00
C HIS A 89 11.34 1.54 5.14
N GLY A 90 10.88 0.60 4.31
CA GLY A 90 11.18 -0.82 4.46
C GLY A 90 10.54 -1.45 5.69
N VAL A 91 10.77 -2.75 5.87
CA VAL A 91 10.23 -3.52 7.00
C VAL A 91 10.72 -3.00 8.36
N GLU A 92 11.94 -2.49 8.42
CA GLU A 92 12.54 -1.90 9.63
C GLU A 92 11.85 -0.61 10.07
N GLY A 93 11.09 0.04 9.18
CA GLY A 93 10.28 1.21 9.50
C GLY A 93 8.98 0.88 10.24
N ILE A 94 8.55 -0.39 10.22
CA ILE A 94 7.30 -0.81 10.83
C ILE A 94 7.51 -1.04 12.34
N PRO A 95 6.66 -0.47 13.22
CA PRO A 95 6.76 -0.72 14.66
C PRO A 95 6.74 -2.23 14.97
N PRO A 96 7.75 -2.78 15.68
CA PRO A 96 7.82 -4.21 15.97
C PRO A 96 6.57 -4.75 16.67
N CYS A 97 6.00 -3.96 17.59
CA CYS A 97 4.77 -4.32 18.30
C CYS A 97 3.54 -4.44 17.39
N TRP A 98 3.53 -3.84 16.20
CA TRP A 98 2.46 -4.06 15.22
C TRP A 98 2.66 -5.36 14.45
N LEU A 99 3.91 -5.73 14.18
CA LEU A 99 4.21 -7.00 13.53
C LEU A 99 4.01 -8.21 14.47
N GLU A 100 4.22 -8.04 15.77
CA GLU A 100 4.01 -9.09 16.79
C GLU A 100 2.54 -9.52 16.89
N GLU A 101 1.62 -8.58 16.73
CA GLU A 101 0.17 -8.82 16.82
C GLU A 101 -0.47 -9.09 15.45
N LEU A 102 0.30 -9.04 14.36
CA LEU A 102 -0.22 -9.18 12.99
C LEU A 102 -0.64 -10.61 12.71
N GLU A 103 -1.95 -10.81 12.51
CA GLU A 103 -2.47 -12.09 12.05
C GLU A 103 -1.84 -12.49 10.71
N LEU A 104 -1.43 -13.75 10.59
CA LEU A 104 -0.77 -14.30 9.40
C LEU A 104 0.56 -13.63 9.04
N ARG A 105 1.26 -13.00 10.00
CA ARG A 105 2.58 -12.38 9.78
C ARG A 105 3.54 -13.28 9.02
N GLU A 106 3.66 -14.54 9.42
CA GLU A 106 4.59 -15.50 8.79
C GLU A 106 4.21 -15.73 7.33
N VAL A 107 2.91 -15.92 7.04
CA VAL A 107 2.40 -16.14 5.68
C VAL A 107 2.62 -14.90 4.81
N ILE A 108 2.33 -13.71 5.33
CA ILE A 108 2.52 -12.44 4.60
C ILE A 108 4.02 -12.20 4.31
N THR A 109 4.88 -12.42 5.29
CA THR A 109 6.34 -12.28 5.14
C THR A 109 6.88 -13.27 4.10
N GLU A 110 6.36 -14.49 4.15
CA GLU A 110 6.72 -15.55 3.23
C GLU A 110 6.26 -15.24 1.79
N LEU A 111 5.06 -14.68 1.60
CA LEU A 111 4.57 -14.21 0.30
C LEU A 111 5.37 -13.02 -0.24
N ALA A 112 5.73 -12.07 0.63
CA ALA A 112 6.54 -10.92 0.24
C ALA A 112 7.95 -11.33 -0.22
N THR A 113 8.56 -12.30 0.48
CA THR A 113 9.86 -12.87 0.12
C THR A 113 9.78 -13.57 -1.23
N ASP A 114 8.74 -14.39 -1.44
CA ASP A 114 8.53 -15.08 -2.70
C ASP A 114 8.33 -14.12 -3.87
N LEU A 115 7.52 -13.07 -3.70
CA LEU A 115 7.31 -12.06 -4.74
C LEU A 115 8.62 -11.34 -5.11
N PHE A 116 9.53 -11.17 -4.16
CA PHE A 116 10.85 -10.58 -4.42
C PHE A 116 11.79 -11.54 -5.16
N GLU A 117 11.75 -12.84 -4.82
CA GLU A 117 12.63 -13.86 -5.37
C GLU A 117 12.14 -14.42 -6.72
N CYS A 118 10.83 -14.38 -6.99
CA CYS A 118 10.22 -15.08 -8.12
C CYS A 118 10.76 -14.66 -9.48
N ARG A 119 11.24 -13.42 -9.60
CA ARG A 119 11.93 -12.91 -10.80
C ARG A 119 13.21 -13.69 -11.17
N THR A 120 13.77 -14.43 -10.22
CA THR A 120 14.99 -15.25 -10.41
C THR A 120 14.74 -16.75 -10.31
N TRP A 121 13.50 -17.18 -10.11
CA TRP A 121 13.18 -18.60 -10.03
C TRP A 121 13.36 -19.27 -11.39
N ASP A 122 14.20 -20.30 -11.43
CA ASP A 122 14.38 -21.17 -12.59
C ASP A 122 13.49 -22.42 -12.45
N ILE A 123 12.18 -22.20 -12.59
CA ILE A 123 11.13 -23.20 -12.36
C ILE A 123 10.16 -23.29 -13.55
N GLY A 124 9.36 -24.37 -13.62
CA GLY A 124 8.37 -24.61 -14.67
C GLY A 124 8.81 -25.65 -15.71
N GLU A 125 8.07 -25.79 -16.81
CA GLU A 125 8.31 -26.81 -17.85
C GLU A 125 9.75 -26.76 -18.44
N HIS A 126 10.38 -25.59 -18.38
CA HIS A 126 11.73 -25.36 -18.90
C HIS A 126 12.76 -25.00 -17.83
N GLY A 127 12.39 -25.02 -16.55
CA GLY A 127 13.29 -24.69 -15.44
C GLY A 127 14.27 -25.83 -15.13
N GLN A 128 15.51 -25.50 -14.80
CA GLN A 128 16.53 -26.52 -14.49
C GLN A 128 16.61 -26.85 -12.99
N ASP A 129 16.04 -26.01 -12.12
CA ASP A 129 16.04 -26.25 -10.67
C ASP A 129 14.83 -27.07 -10.22
N GLU A 130 14.94 -28.39 -10.33
CA GLU A 130 13.90 -29.35 -9.91
C GLU A 130 13.59 -29.25 -8.41
N LYS A 131 14.60 -28.93 -7.58
CA LYS A 131 14.42 -28.83 -6.12
C LYS A 131 13.61 -27.60 -5.76
N LEU A 132 13.95 -26.46 -6.36
CA LEU A 132 13.18 -25.23 -6.20
C LEU A 132 11.76 -25.40 -6.74
N SER A 133 11.61 -26.02 -7.92
CA SER A 133 10.31 -26.30 -8.53
C SER A 133 9.40 -27.12 -7.60
N ALA A 134 9.90 -28.22 -7.03
CA ALA A 134 9.13 -29.03 -6.09
C ALA A 134 8.78 -28.28 -4.79
N LYS A 135 9.69 -27.43 -4.29
CA LYS A 135 9.45 -26.60 -3.10
C LYS A 135 8.35 -25.57 -3.36
N VAL A 136 8.43 -24.83 -4.48
CA VAL A 136 7.44 -23.81 -4.86
C VAL A 136 6.08 -24.46 -5.11
N TRP A 137 6.02 -25.60 -5.82
CA TRP A 137 4.77 -26.33 -6.07
C TRP A 137 4.08 -26.80 -4.78
N LYS A 138 4.85 -27.26 -3.79
CA LYS A 138 4.29 -27.68 -2.50
C LYS A 138 3.68 -26.50 -1.74
N LYS A 139 4.37 -25.35 -1.78
CA LYS A 139 3.98 -24.14 -1.07
C LYS A 139 2.74 -23.50 -1.72
N HIS A 140 2.67 -23.57 -3.03
CA HIS A 140 1.64 -22.94 -3.82
C HIS A 140 1.17 -23.86 -4.95
N PRO A 141 0.15 -24.67 -4.69
CA PRO A 141 -0.34 -25.62 -5.66
C PRO A 141 -1.20 -24.94 -6.73
N GLY A 142 -1.07 -25.39 -7.99
CA GLY A 142 -2.07 -25.10 -9.04
C GLY A 142 -1.73 -24.00 -10.05
N TRP A 143 -0.45 -23.71 -10.27
CA TRP A 143 0.02 -22.85 -11.37
C TRP A 143 0.72 -23.61 -12.48
#